data_AF-A0A6N9BFX8-F1
#
_entry.id   AF-A0A6N9BFX8-F1
#
_cell.length_a   1.000
_cell.length_b   1.000
_cell.length_c   1.000
_cell.angle_alpha   90.00
_cell.angle_beta   90.00
_cell.angle_gamma   90.00
#
_symmetry.space_group_name_H-M   'P 1'
#
loop_
_entity.id
_entity.type
_entity.pdbx_description
1 polymer ?
#
loop_
_entity_poly.entity_id
_entity_poly.type
_entity_poly.pdbx_seq_one_letter_code
_entity_poly.pdbx_strand_id
1 'polypeptide(L)'
;MTYAVPAPARTVLPVRGSEAVFPVGRIFCVGRNYAEHTREMGHDPDREPPFFFMKPATSIVAGGGNMPYPPGTADLPPEMEQVAA
;
A
#
# COMPACT_ATOMS: atom_id res chain seq x y z
N MET A 1 -3.12 31.10 4.36
CA MET A 1 -1.73 30.64 4.12
C MET A 1 -1.53 30.51 2.63
N THR A 2 -0.43 31.03 2.08
CA THR A 2 -0.07 30.90 0.67
C THR A 2 1.13 29.98 0.57
N TYR A 3 1.05 28.93 -0.26
CA TYR A 3 2.18 28.04 -0.50
C TYR A 3 3.17 28.68 -1.47
N ALA A 4 4.47 28.40 -1.29
CA ALA A 4 5.52 28.86 -2.20
C ALA A 4 5.49 28.15 -3.56
N VAL A 5 4.81 27.00 -3.64
CA VAL A 5 4.58 26.20 -4.85
C VAL A 5 3.16 25.64 -4.84
N PRO A 6 2.58 25.26 -5.99
CA PRO A 6 1.28 24.59 -6.03
C PRO A 6 1.29 23.33 -5.15
N ALA A 7 0.27 23.18 -4.30
CA ALA A 7 0.12 21.97 -3.51
C ALA A 7 -0.17 20.77 -4.45
N PRO A 8 0.46 19.61 -4.22
CA PRO A 8 0.19 18.42 -5.03
C PRO A 8 -1.27 17.98 -4.86
N ALA A 9 -1.82 17.41 -5.93
CA ALA A 9 -3.14 16.79 -5.86
C ALA A 9 -3.17 15.69 -4.80
N ARG A 10 -4.26 15.60 -4.05
CA ARG A 10 -4.43 14.57 -3.03
C ARG A 10 -4.73 13.23 -3.70
N THR A 11 -4.06 12.15 -3.27
CA THR A 11 -4.45 10.79 -3.69
C THR A 11 -5.84 10.48 -3.16
N VAL A 12 -6.71 9.98 -4.04
CA VAL A 12 -8.07 9.56 -3.71
C VAL A 12 -8.38 8.19 -4.30
N LEU A 13 -9.27 7.43 -3.65
CA LEU A 13 -9.77 6.15 -4.13
C LEU A 13 -11.25 6.29 -4.57
N PRO A 14 -11.67 5.64 -5.68
CA PRO A 14 -13.08 5.61 -6.06
C PRO A 14 -13.91 4.80 -5.06
N VAL A 15 -15.12 5.25 -4.76
CA VAL A 15 -16.08 4.50 -3.93
C VAL A 15 -17.07 3.79 -4.84
N ARG A 16 -17.18 2.47 -4.71
CA ARG A 16 -18.10 1.67 -5.54
C ARG A 16 -19.54 2.16 -5.38
N GLY A 17 -20.20 2.47 -6.49
CA GLY A 17 -21.59 2.93 -6.51
C GLY A 17 -21.81 4.39 -6.09
N SER A 18 -20.74 5.19 -6.04
CA SER A 18 -20.80 6.61 -5.69
C SER A 18 -19.87 7.43 -6.58
N GLU A 19 -20.23 8.70 -6.82
CA GLU A 19 -19.33 9.70 -7.41
C GLU A 19 -18.35 10.29 -6.37
N ALA A 20 -18.59 10.02 -5.09
CA ALA A 20 -17.69 10.42 -4.03
C ALA A 20 -16.38 9.62 -4.09
N VAL A 21 -15.31 10.23 -3.56
CA VAL A 21 -13.98 9.64 -3.50
C VAL A 21 -13.48 9.62 -2.05
N PHE A 22 -12.70 8.59 -1.70
CA PHE A 22 -12.08 8.46 -0.38
C PHE A 22 -10.70 9.11 -0.38
N PRO A 23 -10.46 10.16 0.42
CA PRO A 23 -9.20 10.89 0.38
C PRO A 23 -8.14 10.23 1.26
N VAL A 24 -7.11 9.66 0.64
CA VAL A 24 -6.08 8.89 1.34
C VAL A 24 -5.25 9.80 2.25
N GLY A 25 -4.98 9.32 3.47
CA GLY A 25 -4.10 9.95 4.43
C GLY A 25 -2.73 9.26 4.47
N ARG A 26 -2.58 8.30 5.38
CA ARG A 26 -1.38 7.45 5.51
C ARG A 26 -1.72 6.01 5.14
N ILE A 27 -0.73 5.29 4.60
CA ILE A 27 -0.83 3.86 4.33
C ILE A 27 0.05 3.13 5.35
N PHE A 28 -0.58 2.24 6.11
CA PHE A 28 0.11 1.32 7.01
C PHE A 28 -0.07 -0.10 6.46
N CYS A 29 1.04 -0.81 6.32
CA CYS A 29 1.08 -2.19 5.86
C CYS A 29 1.53 -3.07 7.03
N VAL A 30 0.97 -4.29 7.13
CA VAL A 30 1.27 -5.23 8.21
C VAL A 30 2.07 -6.40 7.66
N GLY A 31 3.36 -6.44 7.99
CA GLY A 31 4.23 -7.55 7.63
C GLY A 31 3.94 -8.80 8.47
N ARG A 32 3.98 -9.98 7.83
CA ARG A 32 3.86 -11.31 8.46
C ARG A 32 2.56 -11.52 9.23
N ASN A 33 1.45 -11.00 8.72
CA ASN A 33 0.13 -11.12 9.35
C ASN A 33 -0.67 -12.39 8.95
N TYR A 34 -0.03 -13.33 8.25
CA TYR A 34 -0.61 -14.63 7.87
C TYR A 34 0.37 -15.75 8.23
N ALA A 35 -0.04 -16.66 9.11
CA ALA A 35 0.83 -17.69 9.68
C ALA A 35 1.38 -18.70 8.65
N GLU A 36 0.67 -18.91 7.54
CA GLU A 36 1.11 -19.79 6.45
C GLU A 36 2.22 -19.13 5.62
N HIS A 37 2.07 -17.83 5.29
CA HIS A 37 3.08 -17.04 4.60
C HIS A 37 4.38 -16.90 5.42
N THR A 38 4.28 -16.80 6.74
CA THR A 38 5.47 -16.77 7.61
C THR A 38 6.27 -18.08 7.53
N ARG A 39 5.59 -19.22 7.43
CA ARG A 39 6.25 -20.54 7.28
C ARG A 39 6.90 -20.70 5.90
N GLU A 40 6.26 -20.19 4.84
CA GLU A 40 6.80 -20.20 3.47
C GLU A 40 8.10 -19.41 3.34
N MET A 41 8.22 -18.29 4.07
CA MET A 41 9.44 -17.47 4.13
C MET A 41 10.52 -18.04 5.07
N GLY A 42 10.34 -19.25 5.60
CA GLY A 42 11.31 -19.91 6.51
C GLY A 42 11.33 -19.35 7.92
N HIS A 43 10.31 -18.61 8.33
CA HIS A 43 10.18 -18.02 9.67
C HIS A 43 9.17 -18.80 10.53
N ASP A 44 9.40 -18.80 11.84
CA ASP A 44 8.51 -19.40 12.82
C ASP A 44 7.42 -18.38 13.22
N PRO A 45 6.14 -18.60 12.88
CA PRO A 45 5.05 -17.66 13.16
C PRO A 45 4.80 -17.44 14.65
N ASP A 46 5.27 -18.33 15.51
CA ASP A 46 5.13 -18.20 16.97
C ASP A 46 6.30 -17.43 17.61
N ARG A 47 7.34 -17.06 16.83
CA ARG A 47 8.54 -16.38 17.34
C ARG A 47 8.62 -14.88 17.06
N GLU A 48 7.96 -14.37 16.02
CA GLU A 48 8.08 -12.96 15.63
C GLU A 48 6.71 -12.29 15.42
N PRO A 49 6.39 -11.20 16.16
CA PRO A 49 5.11 -10.52 16.02
C PRO A 49 4.99 -9.82 14.65
N PRO A 50 3.76 -9.56 14.18
CA PRO A 50 3.56 -8.68 13.03
C PRO A 50 4.18 -7.31 13.27
N PHE A 51 4.67 -6.69 12.20
CA PHE A 51 5.27 -5.36 12.26
C PHE A 51 4.62 -4.43 11.24
N PHE A 52 4.77 -3.13 11.46
CA PHE A 52 4.23 -2.12 10.56
C PHE A 52 5.33 -1.47 9.74
N PHE A 53 5.03 -1.23 8.47
CA PHE A 53 5.79 -0.32 7.61
C PHE A 53 4.81 0.58 6.85
N MET A 54 5.33 1.59 6.16
CA MET A 54 4.51 2.59 5.50
C MET A 54 4.87 2.74 4.03
N LYS A 55 3.87 3.09 3.22
CA LYS A 55 4.06 3.57 1.85
C LYS A 55 3.51 5.00 1.73
N PRO A 56 4.10 5.85 0.88
CA PRO A 56 3.54 7.17 0.63
C PRO A 56 2.17 7.06 -0.06
N ALA A 57 1.23 7.96 0.26
CA ALA A 57 -0.09 7.96 -0.37
C ALA A 57 -0.02 8.03 -1.91
N THR A 58 1.02 8.66 -2.45
CA THR A 58 1.28 8.77 -3.89
C THR A 58 1.72 7.47 -4.56
N SER A 59 1.97 6.39 -3.80
CA SER A 59 2.30 5.07 -4.37
C SER A 59 1.09 4.27 -4.87
N ILE A 60 -0.12 4.72 -4.57
CA ILE A 60 -1.35 4.06 -5.02
C ILE A 60 -1.57 4.32 -6.52
N VAL A 61 -1.74 3.25 -7.28
CA VAL A 61 -2.27 3.30 -8.65
C VAL A 61 -3.79 3.09 -8.59
N ALA A 62 -4.53 4.17 -8.45
CA ALA A 62 -6.00 4.11 -8.32
C ALA A 62 -6.65 3.67 -9.64
N GLY A 63 -7.74 2.90 -9.56
CA GLY A 63 -8.55 2.54 -10.73
C GLY A 63 -7.96 1.45 -11.63
N GLY A 64 -6.91 0.74 -11.20
CA GLY A 64 -6.35 -0.39 -11.95
C GLY A 64 -5.52 -0.01 -13.17
N GLY A 65 -4.93 1.20 -13.17
CA GLY A 65 -3.99 1.62 -14.21
C GLY A 65 -2.70 0.79 -14.25
N ASN A 66 -1.86 1.06 -15.24
CA ASN A 66 -0.58 0.36 -15.39
C ASN A 66 0.38 0.72 -14.25
N MET A 67 0.98 -0.30 -13.63
CA MET A 67 2.07 -0.15 -12.67
C MET A 67 3.41 -0.38 -13.38
N PRO A 68 4.25 0.65 -13.56
CA PRO A 68 5.55 0.50 -14.20
C PRO A 68 6.50 -0.36 -13.37
N TYR A 69 7.25 -1.25 -14.02
CA TYR A 69 8.28 -2.03 -13.34
C TYR A 69 9.32 -1.08 -12.70
N PRO A 70 9.59 -1.16 -11.38
CA PRO A 70 10.44 -0.20 -10.70
C PRO A 70 11.91 -0.38 -11.08
N PRO A 71 12.67 0.72 -11.21
CA PRO A 71 14.12 0.62 -11.39
C PRO A 71 14.77 0.06 -10.12
N GLY A 72 15.91 -0.61 -10.27
CA GLY A 72 16.72 -1.06 -9.13
C GLY A 72 16.37 -2.46 -8.57
N THR A 73 15.51 -3.21 -9.25
CA THR A 73 15.29 -4.64 -8.96
C THR A 73 15.19 -5.45 -10.26
N ALA A 74 15.46 -6.75 -10.18
CA ALA A 74 15.14 -7.74 -11.21
C ALA A 74 14.15 -8.81 -10.70
N ASP A 75 13.67 -8.62 -9.46
CA ASP A 75 12.74 -9.51 -8.77
C ASP A 75 11.66 -8.66 -8.07
N LEU A 76 10.41 -8.85 -8.47
CA LEU A 76 9.27 -8.08 -7.98
C LEU A 76 8.10 -9.03 -7.66
N PRO A 77 8.11 -9.66 -6.47
CA PRO A 77 7.05 -10.56 -6.08
C PRO A 77 5.75 -9.78 -5.76
N PRO A 78 4.58 -10.27 -6.20
CA PRO A 78 3.30 -9.71 -5.81
C PRO A 78 2.88 -10.19 -4.42
N GLU A 79 2.28 -9.31 -3.63
CA GLU A 79 1.63 -9.62 -2.36
C GLU A 79 0.17 -9.11 -2.41
N MET A 80 -0.80 -10.02 -2.34
CA MET A 80 -2.22 -9.68 -2.32
C MET A 80 -2.69 -9.51 -0.88
N GLU A 81 -3.30 -8.36 -0.58
CA GLU A 81 -3.73 -8.01 0.78
C GLU A 81 -5.15 -7.45 0.81
N GLN A 82 -5.84 -7.64 1.93
CA GLN A 82 -7.05 -6.90 2.24
C GLN A 82 -6.68 -5.49 2.72
N VAL A 83 -7.30 -4.47 2.14
CA VAL A 83 -7.16 -3.06 2.56
C VAL A 83 -8.40 -2.63 3.35
N ALA A 84 -8.19 -2.04 4.53
CA ALA A 84 -9.23 -1.41 5.33
C ALA A 84 -9.17 0.12 5.18
N ALA A 85 -10.29 0.76 4.85
CA ALA A 85 -10.42 2.20 4.59
C ALA A 85 -11.74 2.75 5.13
#